data_AF-A0A9X4Y842-F1
#
_entry.id   AF-A0A9X4Y842-F1
#
_cell.length_a   1.000
_cell.length_b   1.000
_cell.length_c   1.000
_cell.angle_alpha   90.00
_cell.angle_beta   90.00
_cell.angle_gamma   90.00
#
_symmetry.space_group_name_H-M   'P 1'
#
loop_
_entity.id
_entity.type
_entity.pdbx_description
1 polymer ?
#
loop_
_entity_poly.entity_id
_entity_poly.type
_entity_poly.pdbx_seq_one_letter_code
_entity_poly.pdbx_strand_id
1 'polypeptide(L)'
;MMISRAVVPVALLALAGCSALPGLGEDPLKAELEARLASEPAACADYRAAYVAGFETHVQGLSVDQQALTQQGLERLASSRAILAANDLARTDCTRPHCIIEPLDAGKLDSWCGYRLDRSDGPEVFQWFEWSKVENE
;
A
#
# COMPACT_ATOMS: atom_id res chain seq x y z
N MET A 1 31.84 -9.21 -71.40
CA MET A 1 30.57 -9.16 -70.64
C MET A 1 30.67 -8.01 -69.66
N MET A 2 29.83 -6.99 -69.85
CA MET A 2 29.62 -5.88 -68.92
C MET A 2 28.93 -6.37 -67.65
N ILE A 3 29.19 -5.73 -66.50
CA ILE A 3 28.28 -5.41 -65.36
C ILE A 3 29.17 -4.60 -64.38
N SER A 4 29.13 -3.27 -64.43
CA SER A 4 28.21 -2.36 -63.71
C SER A 4 28.61 -2.11 -62.25
N ARG A 5 28.86 -0.82 -61.98
CA ARG A 5 29.09 -0.21 -60.66
C ARG A 5 27.84 -0.35 -59.78
N ALA A 6 28.04 -0.51 -58.47
CA ALA A 6 27.12 0.02 -57.47
C ALA A 6 27.91 0.49 -56.23
N VAL A 7 27.99 1.81 -56.08
CA VAL A 7 28.19 2.50 -54.80
C VAL A 7 26.81 2.59 -54.15
N VAL A 8 26.71 2.43 -52.84
CA VAL A 8 26.03 3.36 -51.90
C VAL A 8 25.87 2.70 -50.52
N PRO A 9 25.95 3.50 -49.44
CA PRO A 9 26.38 3.09 -48.10
C PRO A 9 25.19 3.06 -47.12
N VAL A 10 25.47 3.39 -45.86
CA VAL A 10 24.58 3.81 -44.78
C VAL A 10 24.44 2.77 -43.68
N ALA A 11 25.40 2.85 -42.75
CA ALA A 11 25.20 2.50 -41.36
C ALA A 11 24.08 3.39 -40.79
N LEU A 12 22.88 2.84 -40.68
CA LEU A 12 21.78 3.42 -39.90
C LEU A 12 21.88 2.87 -38.48
N LEU A 13 22.37 3.74 -37.60
CA LEU A 13 22.20 3.68 -36.16
C LEU A 13 20.71 3.47 -35.83
N ALA A 14 20.33 2.23 -35.55
CA ALA A 14 19.09 1.96 -34.83
C ALA A 14 19.33 2.36 -33.37
N LEU A 15 19.10 3.64 -33.07
CA LEU A 15 18.69 4.08 -31.75
C LEU A 15 17.40 3.32 -31.45
N ALA A 16 17.52 2.15 -30.82
CA ALA A 16 16.44 1.54 -30.08
C ALA A 16 16.17 2.45 -28.89
N GLY A 17 15.44 3.54 -29.16
CA GLY A 17 14.79 4.32 -28.12
C GLY A 17 13.95 3.36 -27.30
N CYS A 18 14.06 3.46 -25.97
CA CYS A 18 13.22 2.78 -25.02
C CYS A 18 11.75 3.04 -25.39
N SER A 19 11.15 2.13 -26.16
CA SER A 19 9.72 2.11 -26.39
C SER A 19 9.08 1.86 -25.02
N ALA A 20 8.50 2.92 -24.46
CA ALA A 20 7.46 2.91 -23.44
C ALA A 20 7.49 1.73 -22.45
N LEU A 21 7.96 1.99 -21.23
CA LEU A 21 7.56 1.18 -20.07
C LEU A 21 6.04 1.00 -20.10
N PRO A 22 5.51 -0.22 -19.85
CA PRO A 22 4.08 -0.42 -19.65
C PRO A 22 3.69 0.30 -18.35
N GLY A 23 3.28 1.55 -18.45
CA GLY A 23 2.91 2.41 -17.33
C GLY A 23 1.55 3.09 -17.52
N LEU A 24 0.64 2.46 -18.26
CA LEU A 24 -0.72 2.95 -18.49
C LEU A 24 -1.75 1.81 -18.36
N GLY A 25 -1.59 1.02 -17.31
CA GLY A 25 -2.59 0.07 -16.83
C GLY A 25 -2.64 0.16 -15.31
N GLU A 26 -3.85 0.04 -14.74
CA GLU A 26 -4.04 -0.11 -13.30
C GLU A 26 -3.17 -1.26 -12.79
N ASP A 27 -2.49 -1.07 -11.66
CA ASP A 27 -1.63 -2.10 -11.09
C ASP A 27 -2.51 -3.32 -10.74
N PRO A 28 -2.27 -4.51 -11.33
CA PRO A 28 -3.17 -5.65 -11.16
C PRO A 28 -3.27 -6.11 -9.71
N LEU A 29 -2.21 -5.93 -8.91
CA LEU A 29 -2.23 -6.26 -7.48
C LEU A 29 -3.04 -5.24 -6.67
N LYS A 30 -3.03 -3.96 -7.08
CA LYS A 30 -3.89 -2.94 -6.50
C LYS A 30 -5.37 -3.23 -6.81
N ALA A 31 -5.68 -3.51 -8.08
CA ALA A 31 -7.03 -3.85 -8.50
C ALA A 31 -7.59 -5.09 -7.78
N GLU A 32 -6.77 -6.14 -7.60
CA GLU A 32 -7.15 -7.33 -6.84
C GLU A 32 -7.40 -7.02 -5.36
N LEU A 33 -6.54 -6.19 -4.75
CA LEU A 33 -6.73 -5.72 -3.37
C LEU A 33 -8.04 -4.96 -3.22
N GLU A 34 -8.31 -3.99 -4.09
CA GLU A 34 -9.55 -3.19 -4.05
C GLU A 34 -10.79 -4.06 -4.24
N ALA A 35 -10.76 -5.00 -5.19
CA ALA A 35 -11.84 -5.96 -5.38
C ALA A 35 -12.08 -6.82 -4.14
N ARG A 36 -11.00 -7.30 -3.48
CA ARG A 36 -11.10 -8.05 -2.23
C ARG A 36 -11.74 -7.20 -1.13
N LEU A 37 -11.24 -5.98 -0.91
CA LEU A 37 -11.77 -5.07 0.11
C LEU A 37 -13.24 -4.72 -0.13
N ALA A 38 -13.64 -4.52 -1.39
CA ALA A 38 -15.02 -4.23 -1.77
C ALA A 38 -15.97 -5.43 -1.56
N SER A 39 -15.46 -6.66 -1.55
CA SER A 39 -16.24 -7.87 -1.29
C SER A 39 -16.42 -8.20 0.19
N GLU A 40 -15.69 -7.53 1.08
CA GLU A 40 -15.77 -7.75 2.52
C GLU A 40 -17.06 -7.15 3.11
N PRO A 41 -17.51 -7.63 4.29
CA PRO A 41 -18.58 -7.00 5.02
C PRO A 41 -18.34 -5.49 5.23
N ALA A 42 -19.38 -4.67 5.12
CA ALA A 42 -19.25 -3.20 5.28
C ALA A 42 -18.57 -2.78 6.60
N ALA A 43 -18.80 -3.54 7.68
CA ALA A 43 -18.17 -3.30 8.97
C ALA A 43 -16.63 -3.43 8.95
N CYS A 44 -16.05 -4.11 7.96
CA CYS A 44 -14.60 -4.21 7.80
C CYS A 44 -13.95 -2.85 7.48
N ALA A 45 -14.61 -2.00 6.68
CA ALA A 45 -14.11 -0.65 6.39
C ALA A 45 -14.05 0.20 7.68
N ASP A 46 -15.12 0.21 8.47
CA ASP A 46 -15.18 0.91 9.77
C ASP A 46 -14.13 0.37 10.74
N TYR A 47 -13.96 -0.96 10.79
CA TYR A 47 -12.93 -1.61 11.59
C TYR A 47 -11.52 -1.13 11.21
N ARG A 48 -11.19 -1.12 9.91
CA ARG A 48 -9.87 -0.71 9.43
C ARG A 48 -9.61 0.77 9.74
N ALA A 49 -10.57 1.64 9.46
CA ALA A 49 -10.45 3.07 9.75
C ALA A 49 -10.21 3.32 11.24
N ALA A 50 -10.98 2.67 12.12
CA ALA A 50 -10.80 2.77 13.56
C ALA A 50 -9.46 2.19 14.04
N TYR A 51 -9.00 1.10 13.42
CA TYR A 51 -7.70 0.49 13.72
C TYR A 51 -6.54 1.40 13.34
N VAL A 52 -6.51 1.93 12.12
CA VAL A 52 -5.46 2.85 11.65
C VAL A 52 -5.44 4.11 12.49
N ALA A 53 -6.60 4.76 12.68
CA ALA A 53 -6.68 5.97 13.49
C ALA A 53 -6.25 5.74 14.94
N GLY A 54 -6.58 4.59 15.52
CA GLY A 54 -6.14 4.22 16.87
C GLY A 54 -4.64 3.99 16.97
N PHE A 55 -4.05 3.34 15.97
CA PHE A 55 -2.60 3.12 15.89
C PHE A 55 -1.84 4.44 15.77
N GLU A 56 -2.20 5.29 14.79
CA GLU A 56 -1.57 6.58 14.54
C GLU A 56 -1.68 7.50 15.77
N THR A 57 -2.87 7.58 16.39
CA THR A 57 -3.08 8.38 17.61
C THR A 57 -2.20 7.88 18.76
N HIS A 58 -2.06 6.56 18.91
CA HIS A 58 -1.24 5.97 19.95
C HIS A 58 0.24 6.29 19.74
N VAL A 59 0.75 6.09 18.52
CA VAL A 59 2.15 6.38 18.15
C VAL A 59 2.45 7.85 18.29
N GLN A 60 1.54 8.73 17.86
CA GLN A 60 1.65 10.17 18.09
C GLN A 60 1.81 10.46 19.58
N GLY A 61 0.95 9.91 20.44
CA GLY A 61 1.02 10.09 21.88
C GLY A 61 2.37 9.67 22.48
N LEU A 62 2.93 8.54 22.02
CA LEU A 62 4.27 8.10 22.41
C LEU A 62 5.37 9.07 21.92
N SER A 63 5.28 9.54 20.67
CA SER A 63 6.25 10.45 20.04
C SER A 63 6.36 11.79 20.76
N VAL A 64 5.26 12.31 21.31
CA VAL A 64 5.21 13.60 22.01
C VAL A 64 5.05 13.50 23.53
N ASP A 65 5.19 12.31 24.11
CA ASP A 65 5.04 12.03 25.55
C ASP A 65 3.73 12.57 26.14
N GLN A 66 2.62 12.35 25.42
CA GLN A 66 1.28 12.78 25.84
C GLN A 66 0.41 11.58 26.19
N GLN A 67 0.35 11.26 27.48
CA GLN A 67 -0.41 10.12 28.01
C GLN A 67 -1.89 10.12 27.58
N ALA A 68 -2.52 11.30 27.48
CA ALA A 68 -3.90 11.42 27.03
C ALA A 68 -4.10 10.91 25.59
N LEU A 69 -3.17 11.24 24.67
CA LEU A 69 -3.20 10.74 23.29
C LEU A 69 -2.89 9.24 23.24
N THR A 70 -1.91 8.78 24.02
CA THR A 70 -1.58 7.35 24.13
C THR A 70 -2.83 6.55 24.54
N GLN A 71 -3.56 7.01 25.55
CA GLN A 71 -4.78 6.38 26.04
C GLN A 71 -5.92 6.46 25.02
N GLN A 72 -6.11 7.61 24.38
CA GLN A 72 -7.10 7.78 23.31
C GLN A 72 -6.86 6.80 22.14
N GLY A 73 -5.61 6.58 21.76
CA GLY A 73 -5.25 5.60 20.74
C GLY A 73 -5.63 4.17 21.15
N LEU A 74 -5.36 3.78 22.41
CA LEU A 74 -5.75 2.48 22.95
C LEU A 74 -7.27 2.27 22.98
N GLU A 75 -8.03 3.31 23.33
CA GLU A 75 -9.49 3.29 23.30
C GLU A 75 -10.01 3.09 21.88
N ARG A 76 -9.48 3.81 20.89
CA ARG A 76 -9.83 3.64 19.47
C ARG A 76 -9.50 2.23 18.96
N LEU A 77 -8.36 1.68 19.36
CA LEU A 77 -7.99 0.29 19.06
C LEU A 77 -8.95 -0.71 19.73
N ALA A 78 -9.48 -0.40 20.91
CA ALA A 78 -10.53 -1.21 21.54
C ALA A 78 -11.87 -1.10 20.79
N SER A 79 -12.25 0.11 20.37
CA SER A 79 -13.42 0.34 19.53
C SER A 79 -13.35 -0.41 18.21
N SER A 80 -12.18 -0.47 17.54
CA SER A 80 -12.04 -1.25 16.31
C SER A 80 -12.34 -2.73 16.52
N ARG A 81 -11.85 -3.33 17.62
CA ARG A 81 -12.21 -4.72 17.98
C ARG A 81 -13.69 -4.88 18.32
N ALA A 82 -14.30 -3.87 18.93
CA ALA A 82 -15.72 -3.89 19.24
C ALA A 82 -16.59 -3.86 17.97
N ILE A 83 -16.15 -3.18 16.91
CA ILE A 83 -16.83 -3.20 15.60
C ILE A 83 -16.92 -4.63 15.06
N LEU A 84 -15.81 -5.38 15.08
CA LEU A 84 -15.82 -6.78 14.65
C LEU A 84 -16.80 -7.62 15.49
N ALA A 85 -16.71 -7.51 16.81
CA ALA A 85 -17.58 -8.27 17.73
C ALA A 85 -19.06 -7.95 17.56
N ALA A 86 -19.41 -6.68 17.33
CA ALA A 86 -20.80 -6.25 17.13
C ALA A 86 -21.42 -6.78 15.82
N ASN A 87 -20.58 -7.21 14.88
CA ASN A 87 -20.99 -7.74 13.58
C ASN A 87 -20.76 -9.25 13.45
N ASP A 88 -20.42 -9.95 14.54
CA ASP A 88 -20.06 -11.37 14.56
C ASP A 88 -18.93 -11.73 13.58
N LEU A 89 -17.96 -10.82 13.42
CA LEU A 89 -16.81 -10.99 12.55
C LEU A 89 -15.55 -11.37 13.36
N ALA A 90 -14.78 -12.30 12.84
CA ALA A 90 -13.42 -12.57 13.25
C ALA A 90 -12.45 -11.60 12.57
N ARG A 91 -11.25 -11.45 13.15
CA ARG A 91 -10.18 -10.62 12.55
C ARG A 91 -9.72 -11.11 11.18
N THR A 92 -9.93 -12.39 10.87
CA THR A 92 -9.59 -13.00 9.57
C THR A 92 -10.62 -12.71 8.48
N ASP A 93 -11.80 -12.22 8.85
CA ASP A 93 -12.88 -11.92 7.90
C ASP A 93 -12.70 -10.55 7.25
N CYS A 94 -11.79 -9.73 7.79
CA CYS A 94 -11.43 -8.42 7.27
C CYS A 94 -9.93 -8.39 6.95
N THR A 95 -9.56 -8.03 5.72
CA THR A 95 -8.19 -7.65 5.40
C THR A 95 -7.83 -6.45 6.26
N ARG A 96 -6.75 -6.53 7.03
CA ARG A 96 -6.27 -5.43 7.87
C ARG A 96 -4.97 -4.87 7.34
N PRO A 97 -4.80 -3.55 7.21
CA PRO A 97 -3.52 -2.96 6.86
C PRO A 97 -2.45 -3.30 7.92
N HIS A 98 -1.22 -3.48 7.45
CA HIS A 98 -0.05 -3.55 8.32
C HIS A 98 0.36 -2.13 8.69
N CYS A 99 0.46 -1.87 9.99
CA CYS A 99 0.96 -0.61 10.51
C CYS A 99 2.32 -0.81 11.17
N ILE A 100 3.26 0.08 10.90
CA ILE A 100 4.63 0.07 11.40
C ILE A 100 4.91 1.39 12.12
N ILE A 101 5.81 1.34 13.11
CA ILE A 101 6.36 2.52 13.77
C ILE A 101 7.71 2.80 13.12
N GLU A 102 7.91 4.02 12.64
CA GLU A 102 9.19 4.50 12.14
C GLU A 102 9.87 5.37 13.21
N PRO A 103 11.04 4.96 13.73
CA PRO A 103 11.84 5.83 14.58
C PRO A 103 12.41 6.99 13.76
N LEU A 104 12.22 8.21 14.28
CA LEU A 104 12.80 9.44 13.74
C LEU A 104 13.87 9.98 14.69
N ASP A 105 14.53 11.07 14.27
CA ASP A 105 15.51 11.78 15.08
C ASP A 105 14.91 12.28 16.41
N ALA A 106 15.80 12.52 17.39
CA ALA A 106 15.46 13.03 18.72
C ALA A 106 14.40 12.21 19.49
N GLY A 107 14.32 10.90 19.21
CA GLY A 107 13.39 9.99 19.89
C GLY A 107 11.93 10.19 19.46
N LYS A 108 11.69 10.86 18.34
CA LYS A 108 10.36 10.96 17.73
C LYS A 108 10.00 9.66 17.03
N LEU A 109 8.70 9.41 16.95
CA LEU A 109 8.11 8.29 16.23
C LEU A 109 7.15 8.84 15.19
N ASP A 110 7.13 8.19 14.04
CA ASP A 110 6.08 8.29 13.04
C ASP A 110 5.42 6.92 12.85
N SER A 111 4.31 6.89 12.13
CA SER A 111 3.58 5.67 11.80
C SER A 111 3.22 5.63 10.33
N TRP A 112 3.34 4.45 9.73
CA TRP A 112 2.90 4.21 8.37
C TRP A 112 2.03 2.96 8.32
N CYS A 113 0.91 3.03 7.60
CA CYS A 113 -0.04 1.93 7.43
C CYS A 113 -0.28 1.63 5.95
N GLY A 114 -0.30 0.35 5.60
CA GLY A 114 -0.60 -0.07 4.24
C GLY A 114 -0.78 -1.58 4.07
N TYR A 115 -1.14 -1.97 2.86
CA TYR A 115 -1.30 -3.36 2.46
C TYR A 115 -0.01 -3.89 1.88
N ARG A 116 0.44 -5.04 2.37
CA ARG A 116 1.59 -5.76 1.83
C ARG A 116 1.08 -6.98 1.08
N LEU A 117 1.25 -7.01 -0.23
CA LEU A 117 0.88 -8.13 -1.09
C LEU A 117 2.11 -8.85 -1.60
N ASP A 118 2.04 -10.17 -1.68
CA ASP A 118 3.13 -11.00 -2.20
C ASP A 118 3.24 -10.78 -3.71
N ARG A 119 4.47 -10.61 -4.20
CA ARG A 119 4.76 -10.57 -5.64
C ARG A 119 5.37 -11.89 -6.08
N SER A 120 5.01 -12.32 -7.28
CA SER A 120 5.61 -13.49 -7.94
C SER A 120 6.34 -13.17 -9.24
N ASP A 121 6.40 -11.89 -9.61
CA ASP A 121 6.76 -11.42 -10.95
C ASP A 121 7.99 -10.49 -10.99
N GLY A 122 8.89 -10.57 -10.00
CA GLY A 122 10.08 -9.73 -9.94
C GLY A 122 11.07 -10.17 -8.86
N PRO A 123 12.20 -9.45 -8.70
CA PRO A 123 13.14 -9.68 -7.60
C PRO A 123 12.57 -9.25 -6.24
N GLU A 124 11.58 -8.35 -6.21
CA GLU A 124 10.86 -7.98 -5.01
C GLU A 124 9.88 -9.07 -4.60
N VAL A 125 9.89 -9.43 -3.31
CA VAL A 125 8.97 -10.44 -2.73
C VAL A 125 7.61 -9.86 -2.34
N PHE A 126 7.51 -8.54 -2.15
CA PHE A 126 6.29 -7.87 -1.75
C PHE A 126 6.11 -6.53 -2.46
N GLN A 127 4.86 -6.12 -2.62
CA GLN A 127 4.46 -4.76 -2.96
C GLN A 127 3.68 -4.13 -1.82
N TRP A 128 3.93 -2.85 -1.58
CA TRP A 128 3.25 -2.07 -0.57
C TRP A 128 2.30 -1.05 -1.21
N PHE A 129 1.06 -1.02 -0.72
CA PHE A 129 0.07 -0.01 -1.07
C PHE A 129 -0.30 0.78 0.18
N GLU A 130 -0.13 2.10 0.13
CA GLU A 130 -0.51 2.99 1.22
C GLU A 130 -2.02 2.90 1.47
N TRP A 131 -2.43 2.66 2.72
CA TRP A 131 -3.84 2.39 3.06
C TRP A 131 -4.76 3.54 2.61
N SER A 132 -4.33 4.78 2.83
CA SER A 132 -5.11 5.99 2.55
C SER A 132 -5.41 6.16 1.06
N LYS A 133 -4.53 5.65 0.18
CA LYS A 133 -4.69 5.71 -1.27
C LYS A 133 -5.54 4.56 -1.83
N VAL A 134 -5.74 3.51 -1.05
CA VAL A 134 -6.59 2.37 -1.42
C VAL A 134 -8.03 2.59 -0.95
N GLU A 135 -8.23 3.30 0.16
CA GLU A 135 -9.56 3.38 0.81
C GLU A 135 -10.26 4.74 0.63
N ASN A 136 -9.58 5.74 0.05
CA ASN A 136 -10.16 7.06 -0.25
C ASN A 136 -10.26 7.36 -1.76
N GLU A 137 -9.96 6.39 -2.62
CA GLU A 137 -10.15 6.47 -4.08
C GLU A 137 -11.45 5.75 -4.48
#